data_AF-A0A352Y234-F1
#
_entry.id   AF-A0A352Y234-F1
#
_cell.length_a   1.000
_cell.length_b   1.000
_cell.length_c   1.000
_cell.angle_alpha   90.00
_cell.angle_beta   90.00
_cell.angle_gamma   90.00
#
_symmetry.space_group_name_H-M   'P 1'
#
loop_
_entity.id
_entity.type
_entity.pdbx_description
1 polymer ?
#
loop_
_entity_poly.entity_id
_entity_poly.type
_entity_poly.pdbx_seq_one_letter_code
_entity_poly.pdbx_strand_id
1 'polypeptide(L)'
;VIPAIGQAADKSVLDEQSGVKWTKWGTIQSDPHTFMTDRQAVFAGGDAQMGAKTIIECVAQGKLGARSIHAFLNGEDMKEVGRRLELEERKPDLFDIVPYKPVEPKVKMPMLPYEERKRNFKIIEMGYLKEQAERESARCLQCACPAAGQCDLQMYSIEHGLADNRFHDGEPSDYHDYDVDLSHSFILRDPNKCINCTQCVRVCHDVIGPDCYGMFGKGFDTIVATPFNVSLHDTDCVSCGACVQVCPTGSLMMAERTLKRYAFALDRCIFCGDCVEVCPHGALGETPNFELSFFNRFGPDVTLEKGDLAKAPDYLVRQRLPRGKKDLPLMSPLVRPLPARGIRE
;
A
#
# COMPACT_ATOMS: atom_id res chain seq x y z
N VAL A 1 -32.57 -6.87 21.40
CA VAL A 1 -31.90 -7.15 20.11
C VAL A 1 -32.81 -8.06 19.33
N ILE A 2 -33.18 -7.72 18.09
CA ILE A 2 -33.88 -8.65 17.19
C ILE A 2 -32.78 -9.30 16.33
N PRO A 3 -32.51 -10.60 16.47
CA PRO A 3 -31.51 -11.27 15.64
C PRO A 3 -32.09 -11.48 14.24
N ALA A 4 -31.64 -10.67 13.28
CA ALA A 4 -31.91 -10.89 11.86
C ALA A 4 -30.97 -11.99 11.34
N ILE A 5 -31.37 -13.25 11.49
CA ILE A 5 -30.71 -14.41 10.87
C ILE A 5 -31.29 -14.57 9.47
N GLY A 6 -30.47 -14.44 8.42
CA GLY A 6 -31.02 -14.17 7.09
C GLY A 6 -30.14 -14.51 5.89
N GLN A 7 -29.48 -15.67 5.88
CA GLN A 7 -29.09 -16.43 4.67
C GLN A 7 -28.49 -17.79 5.08
N ALA A 8 -28.65 -18.80 4.24
CA ALA A 8 -28.09 -20.14 4.42
C ALA A 8 -27.67 -20.71 3.06
N ALA A 9 -26.64 -21.57 3.04
CA ALA A 9 -26.19 -22.21 1.82
C ALA A 9 -27.26 -23.18 1.27
N ASP A 10 -27.52 -23.10 -0.04
CA ASP A 10 -28.41 -24.06 -0.71
C ASP A 10 -27.71 -25.42 -0.82
N LYS A 11 -28.25 -26.40 -0.10
CA LYS A 11 -27.69 -27.76 -0.05
C LYS A 11 -28.02 -28.59 -1.28
N SER A 12 -28.97 -28.18 -2.12
CA SER A 12 -29.35 -28.92 -3.32
C SER A 12 -28.25 -28.95 -4.40
N VAL A 13 -27.28 -28.04 -4.31
CA VAL A 13 -26.18 -27.87 -5.27
C VAL A 13 -25.05 -28.91 -5.08
N LEU A 14 -24.93 -29.53 -3.88
CA LEU A 14 -23.89 -30.52 -3.57
C LEU A 14 -24.50 -31.78 -2.97
N ASP A 15 -24.44 -32.87 -3.73
CA ASP A 15 -24.87 -34.21 -3.34
C ASP A 15 -23.72 -35.06 -2.77
N GLU A 16 -23.98 -36.31 -2.40
CA GLU A 16 -22.94 -37.22 -1.90
C GLU A 16 -21.89 -37.57 -2.98
N GLN A 17 -22.25 -37.51 -4.27
CA GLN A 17 -21.32 -37.77 -5.38
C GLN A 17 -20.35 -36.60 -5.60
N SER A 18 -20.71 -35.39 -5.18
CA SER A 18 -19.83 -34.22 -5.23
C SER A 18 -18.52 -34.39 -4.45
N GLY A 19 -18.48 -35.31 -3.47
CA GLY A 19 -17.32 -35.55 -2.60
C GLY A 19 -17.09 -34.46 -1.55
N VAL A 20 -17.96 -33.44 -1.48
CA VAL A 20 -17.88 -32.34 -0.52
C VAL A 20 -18.85 -32.61 0.63
N LYS A 21 -18.37 -32.53 1.88
CA LYS A 21 -19.20 -32.79 3.07
C LYS A 21 -19.82 -31.51 3.62
N TRP A 22 -20.92 -31.68 4.34
CA TRP A 22 -21.61 -30.61 5.05
C TRP A 22 -21.37 -30.72 6.56
N THR A 23 -21.15 -29.58 7.22
CA THR A 23 -21.09 -29.50 8.68
C THR A 23 -22.48 -29.63 9.30
N LYS A 24 -22.51 -29.88 10.62
CA LYS A 24 -23.75 -29.93 11.43
C LYS A 24 -24.56 -28.63 11.36
N TRP A 25 -23.90 -27.50 11.07
CA TRP A 25 -24.50 -26.17 10.97
C TRP A 25 -25.00 -25.84 9.55
N GLY A 26 -24.78 -26.73 8.58
CA GLY A 26 -25.19 -26.53 7.19
C GLY A 26 -24.25 -25.66 6.36
N THR A 27 -23.01 -25.47 6.81
CA THR A 27 -21.91 -24.93 6.00
C THR A 27 -21.12 -26.07 5.35
N ILE A 28 -20.31 -25.76 4.35
CA ILE A 28 -19.39 -26.70 3.70
C ILE A 28 -18.25 -27.03 4.66
N GLN A 29 -17.93 -28.30 4.78
CA GLN A 29 -16.78 -28.78 5.54
C GLN A 29 -15.49 -28.54 4.71
N SER A 30 -14.55 -27.84 5.33
CA SER A 30 -13.20 -27.66 4.81
C SER A 30 -12.18 -27.74 5.95
N ASP A 31 -10.93 -27.97 5.59
CA ASP A 31 -9.80 -27.64 6.43
C ASP A 31 -9.83 -26.12 6.77
N PRO A 32 -9.66 -25.73 8.04
CA PRO A 32 -9.82 -24.34 8.46
C PRO A 32 -8.70 -23.41 7.98
N HIS A 33 -7.52 -23.94 7.66
CA HIS A 33 -6.30 -23.16 7.40
C HIS A 33 -5.98 -23.07 5.91
N THR A 34 -6.26 -24.16 5.18
CA THR A 34 -6.07 -24.26 3.72
C THR A 34 -7.36 -24.05 2.95
N PHE A 35 -8.52 -24.04 3.61
CA PHE A 35 -9.85 -23.90 2.98
C PHE A 35 -10.21 -25.01 1.98
N MET A 36 -9.40 -26.07 1.86
CA MET A 36 -9.66 -27.20 0.98
C MET A 36 -10.71 -28.12 1.61
N THR A 37 -11.68 -28.57 0.81
CA THR A 37 -12.73 -29.50 1.24
C THR A 37 -12.21 -30.94 1.31
N ASP A 38 -13.04 -31.87 1.78
CA ASP A 38 -12.77 -33.32 1.68
C ASP A 38 -12.47 -33.80 0.25
N ARG A 39 -12.89 -33.04 -0.79
CA ARG A 39 -12.52 -33.26 -2.18
C ARG A 39 -11.28 -32.45 -2.54
N GLN A 40 -10.22 -33.16 -2.92
CA GLN A 40 -8.98 -32.57 -3.43
C GLN A 40 -9.26 -31.59 -4.60
N ALA A 41 -8.52 -30.47 -4.62
CA ALA A 41 -8.67 -29.36 -5.56
C ALA A 41 -10.00 -28.58 -5.50
N VAL A 42 -10.87 -28.85 -4.52
CA VAL A 42 -12.10 -28.07 -4.27
C VAL A 42 -11.97 -27.33 -2.95
N PHE A 43 -12.21 -26.02 -2.97
CA PHE A 43 -12.03 -25.11 -1.84
C PHE A 43 -13.35 -24.41 -1.50
N ALA A 44 -13.54 -24.03 -0.23
CA ALA A 44 -14.75 -23.36 0.26
C ALA A 44 -14.42 -22.19 1.18
N GLY A 45 -15.19 -21.10 1.09
CA GLY A 45 -14.98 -19.88 1.89
C GLY A 45 -16.22 -18.98 1.90
N GLY A 46 -16.12 -17.87 2.63
CA GLY A 46 -17.21 -16.95 2.90
C GLY A 46 -18.31 -17.59 3.76
N ASP A 47 -19.54 -17.06 3.64
CA ASP A 47 -20.69 -17.53 4.41
C ASP A 47 -21.03 -19.03 4.16
N ALA A 48 -20.62 -19.56 3.01
CA ALA A 48 -20.76 -20.98 2.69
C ALA A 48 -19.93 -21.90 3.61
N GLN A 49 -18.86 -21.38 4.24
CA GLN A 49 -17.94 -22.12 5.10
C GLN A 49 -18.04 -21.66 6.57
N MET A 50 -18.01 -20.35 6.81
CA MET A 50 -18.05 -19.74 8.16
C MET A 50 -19.47 -19.53 8.71
N GLY A 51 -20.51 -19.62 7.88
CA GLY A 51 -21.82 -19.05 8.18
C GLY A 51 -21.80 -17.52 8.07
N ALA A 52 -22.94 -16.86 8.34
CA ALA A 52 -23.06 -15.40 8.21
C ALA A 52 -22.02 -14.65 9.08
N LYS A 53 -21.04 -14.02 8.42
CA LYS A 53 -19.94 -13.27 9.06
C LYS A 53 -19.90 -11.81 8.64
N THR A 54 -18.99 -11.04 9.26
CA THR A 54 -18.75 -9.66 8.81
C THR A 54 -18.04 -9.65 7.46
N ILE A 55 -18.30 -8.62 6.64
CA ILE A 55 -17.63 -8.45 5.34
C ILE A 55 -16.09 -8.43 5.46
N ILE A 56 -15.56 -7.99 6.60
CA ILE A 56 -14.12 -7.94 6.89
C ILE A 56 -13.56 -9.37 7.00
N GLU A 57 -14.21 -10.25 7.76
CA GLU A 57 -13.85 -11.67 7.87
C GLU A 57 -13.92 -12.36 6.50
N CYS A 58 -15.00 -12.15 5.73
CA CYS A 58 -15.16 -12.76 4.41
C CYS A 58 -14.11 -12.28 3.39
N VAL A 59 -13.71 -11.00 3.42
CA VAL A 59 -12.65 -10.46 2.55
C VAL A 59 -11.26 -10.97 2.97
N ALA A 60 -11.00 -11.10 4.28
CA ALA A 60 -9.75 -11.67 4.79
C ALA A 60 -9.62 -13.15 4.34
N GLN A 61 -10.65 -13.96 4.58
CA GLN A 61 -10.68 -15.36 4.17
C GLN A 61 -10.55 -15.51 2.64
N GLY A 62 -11.18 -14.62 1.85
CA GLY A 62 -11.05 -14.62 0.39
C GLY A 62 -9.60 -14.47 -0.10
N LYS A 63 -8.78 -13.65 0.59
CA LYS A 63 -7.34 -13.52 0.27
C LYS A 63 -6.56 -14.78 0.62
N LEU A 64 -6.81 -15.37 1.78
CA LEU A 64 -6.11 -16.57 2.26
C LEU A 64 -6.48 -17.81 1.43
N GLY A 65 -7.77 -17.95 1.07
CA GLY A 65 -8.26 -18.95 0.13
C GLY A 65 -7.60 -18.83 -1.25
N ALA A 66 -7.46 -17.61 -1.78
CA ALA A 66 -6.74 -17.38 -3.04
C ALA A 66 -5.25 -17.78 -2.97
N ARG A 67 -4.57 -17.50 -1.85
CA ARG A 67 -3.18 -17.96 -1.59
C ARG A 67 -3.09 -19.48 -1.54
N SER A 68 -4.02 -20.14 -0.84
CA SER A 68 -4.08 -21.59 -0.73
C SER A 68 -4.32 -22.28 -2.08
N ILE A 69 -5.26 -21.75 -2.89
CA ILE A 69 -5.51 -22.21 -4.26
C ILE A 69 -4.24 -22.05 -5.13
N HIS A 70 -3.55 -20.91 -5.02
CA HIS A 70 -2.32 -20.68 -5.78
C HIS A 70 -1.21 -21.68 -5.39
N ALA A 71 -0.99 -21.89 -4.09
CA ALA A 71 0.01 -22.83 -3.59
C ALA A 71 -0.29 -24.28 -4.00
N PHE A 72 -1.56 -24.69 -3.97
CA PHE A 72 -2.01 -25.99 -4.48
C PHE A 72 -1.70 -26.16 -5.97
N LEU A 73 -1.98 -25.13 -6.79
CA LEU A 73 -1.69 -25.16 -8.23
C LEU A 73 -0.19 -25.17 -8.55
N ASN A 74 0.65 -24.63 -7.66
CA ASN A 74 2.11 -24.71 -7.75
C ASN A 74 2.67 -26.08 -7.28
N GLY A 75 1.85 -26.93 -6.65
CA GLY A 75 2.28 -28.22 -6.10
C GLY A 75 2.99 -28.13 -4.74
N GLU A 76 2.73 -27.08 -3.96
CA GLU A 76 3.25 -26.95 -2.58
C GLU A 76 2.59 -27.98 -1.63
N ASP A 77 3.28 -28.34 -0.53
CA ASP A 77 2.68 -29.19 0.52
C ASP A 77 1.63 -28.39 1.30
N MET A 78 0.37 -28.75 1.11
CA MET A 78 -0.77 -28.09 1.75
C MET A 78 -0.70 -28.08 3.28
N LYS A 79 0.02 -28.99 3.94
CA LYS A 79 0.22 -28.94 5.40
C LYS A 79 1.06 -27.75 5.83
N GLU A 80 2.15 -27.48 5.12
CA GLU A 80 3.01 -26.33 5.40
C GLU A 80 2.35 -25.02 4.93
N VAL A 81 1.57 -25.06 3.83
CA VAL A 81 0.71 -23.94 3.43
C VAL A 81 -0.29 -23.59 4.54
N GLY A 82 -0.96 -24.58 5.13
CA GLY A 82 -1.91 -24.38 6.24
C GLY A 82 -1.23 -23.76 7.45
N ARG A 83 -0.06 -24.26 7.85
CA ARG A 83 0.75 -23.69 8.93
C ARG A 83 1.18 -22.23 8.66
N ARG A 84 1.58 -21.92 7.42
CA ARG A 84 1.94 -20.56 7.00
C ARG A 84 0.74 -19.61 7.07
N LEU A 85 -0.43 -20.04 6.59
CA LEU A 85 -1.67 -19.25 6.63
C LEU A 85 -2.20 -19.06 8.07
N GLU A 86 -2.05 -20.05 8.95
CA GLU A 86 -2.36 -19.92 10.39
C GLU A 86 -1.46 -18.89 11.09
N LEU A 87 -0.16 -18.86 10.76
CA LEU A 87 0.78 -17.85 11.26
C LEU A 87 0.47 -16.44 10.70
N GLU A 88 -0.10 -16.33 9.49
CA GLU A 88 -0.63 -15.08 8.95
C GLU A 88 -1.94 -14.63 9.62
N GLU A 89 -2.84 -15.56 9.95
CA GLU A 89 -4.10 -15.28 10.63
C GLU A 89 -3.97 -14.99 12.12
N ARG A 90 -2.93 -15.54 12.78
CA ARG A 90 -2.59 -15.15 14.14
C ARG A 90 -2.42 -13.64 14.13
N LYS A 91 -3.34 -12.93 14.78
CA LYS A 91 -3.20 -11.50 15.06
C LYS A 91 -1.81 -11.34 15.68
N PRO A 92 -0.85 -10.68 15.00
CA PRO A 92 0.44 -10.48 15.62
C PRO A 92 0.20 -9.59 16.83
N ASP A 93 0.81 -9.97 17.96
CA ASP A 93 1.23 -8.98 18.93
C ASP A 93 2.12 -8.04 18.10
N LEU A 94 1.60 -6.82 17.86
CA LEU A 94 1.96 -6.06 16.67
C LEU A 94 3.48 -5.84 16.69
N PHE A 95 4.13 -5.83 15.52
CA PHE A 95 5.50 -5.34 15.48
C PHE A 95 5.45 -3.85 15.84
N ASP A 96 5.67 -3.57 17.12
CA ASP A 96 5.88 -2.26 17.72
C ASP A 96 7.25 -1.75 17.26
N ILE A 97 7.31 -1.45 15.96
CA ILE A 97 8.39 -0.73 15.27
C ILE A 97 8.27 0.77 15.56
N VAL A 98 7.17 1.20 16.17
CA VAL A 98 7.01 2.54 16.73
C VAL A 98 7.14 2.46 18.25
N PRO A 99 7.66 3.52 18.90
CA PRO A 99 7.67 3.69 20.35
C PRO A 99 6.40 3.21 21.04
N TYR A 100 6.57 2.38 22.07
CA TYR A 100 5.46 1.93 22.90
C TYR A 100 4.73 3.15 23.49
N LYS A 101 3.47 3.33 23.10
CA LYS A 101 2.59 4.33 23.70
C LYS A 101 1.70 3.64 24.73
N PRO A 102 1.65 4.13 25.98
CA PRO A 102 0.86 3.50 27.03
C PRO A 102 -0.61 3.37 26.60
N VAL A 103 -1.19 2.19 26.81
CA VAL A 103 -2.55 1.86 26.37
C VAL A 103 -3.59 2.69 27.13
N GLU A 104 -3.91 3.87 26.62
CA GLU A 104 -4.98 4.71 27.18
C GLU A 104 -6.36 4.08 26.91
N PRO A 105 -7.24 3.95 27.92
CA PRO A 105 -8.57 3.42 27.75
C PRO A 105 -9.41 4.33 26.84
N LYS A 106 -10.15 3.72 25.90
CA LYS A 106 -10.98 4.46 24.93
C LYS A 106 -11.93 5.45 25.62
N VAL A 107 -11.96 6.70 25.14
CA VAL A 107 -12.96 7.68 25.59
C VAL A 107 -14.33 7.18 25.15
N LYS A 108 -15.17 6.82 26.12
CA LYS A 108 -16.53 6.34 25.84
C LYS A 108 -17.34 7.47 25.21
N MET A 109 -17.98 7.19 24.07
CA MET A 109 -18.88 8.14 23.40
C MET A 109 -19.95 8.61 24.39
N PRO A 110 -20.09 9.92 24.65
CA PRO A 110 -21.18 10.46 25.44
C PRO A 110 -22.53 10.08 24.80
N MET A 111 -23.33 9.30 25.52
CA MET A 111 -24.62 8.80 25.04
C MET A 111 -25.77 9.39 25.86
N LEU A 112 -26.88 9.67 25.19
CA LEU A 112 -28.13 10.04 25.84
C LEU A 112 -28.58 8.95 26.85
N PRO A 113 -29.05 9.30 28.06
CA PRO A 113 -29.46 8.31 29.06
C PRO A 113 -30.54 7.32 28.55
N TYR A 114 -30.48 6.07 28.99
CA TYR A 114 -31.37 5.00 28.51
C TYR A 114 -32.86 5.33 28.62
N GLU A 115 -33.30 5.96 29.71
CA GLU A 115 -34.71 6.33 29.90
C GLU A 115 -35.20 7.41 28.94
N GLU A 116 -34.31 8.27 28.45
CA GLU A 116 -34.63 9.26 27.41
C GLU A 116 -34.62 8.63 26.01
N ARG A 117 -33.65 7.74 25.73
CA ARG A 117 -33.54 7.03 24.44
C ARG A 117 -34.79 6.22 24.06
N LYS A 118 -35.58 5.78 25.03
CA LYS A 118 -36.87 5.09 24.79
C LYS A 118 -37.99 6.02 24.31
N ARG A 119 -37.90 7.32 24.61
CA ARG A 119 -39.04 8.25 24.59
C ARG A 119 -38.96 9.30 23.47
N ASN A 120 -37.88 9.32 22.69
CA ASN A 120 -37.68 10.28 21.63
C ASN A 120 -36.74 9.73 20.54
N PHE A 121 -36.72 10.41 19.39
CA PHE A 121 -35.80 10.16 18.27
C PHE A 121 -34.67 11.21 18.22
N LYS A 122 -34.23 11.73 19.38
CA LYS A 122 -33.07 12.63 19.43
C LYS A 122 -31.80 11.84 19.11
N ILE A 123 -30.78 12.56 18.68
CA ILE A 123 -29.43 12.01 18.49
C ILE A 123 -28.97 11.33 19.78
N ILE A 124 -28.60 10.05 19.68
CA ILE A 124 -28.19 9.21 20.82
C ILE A 124 -26.72 9.44 21.17
N GLU A 125 -25.88 9.59 20.15
CA GLU A 125 -24.43 9.79 20.27
C GLU A 125 -24.15 11.29 20.23
N MET A 126 -23.84 11.89 21.38
CA MET A 126 -23.73 13.35 21.52
C MET A 126 -22.43 13.93 20.94
N GLY A 127 -21.57 13.08 20.39
CA GLY A 127 -20.23 13.43 19.92
C GLY A 127 -19.22 13.59 21.06
N TYR A 128 -17.95 13.71 20.68
CA TYR A 128 -16.88 14.05 21.61
C TYR A 128 -16.76 15.57 21.79
N LEU A 129 -16.35 16.02 22.97
CA LEU A 129 -15.82 17.38 23.15
C LEU A 129 -14.51 17.52 22.36
N LYS A 130 -14.13 18.75 21.97
CA LYS A 130 -12.92 19.02 21.19
C LYS A 130 -11.68 18.34 21.77
N GLU A 131 -11.40 18.53 23.06
CA GLU A 131 -10.25 17.94 23.76
C GLU A 131 -10.29 16.40 23.79
N GLN A 132 -11.50 15.82 23.84
CA GLN A 132 -11.69 14.37 23.79
C GLN A 132 -11.44 13.83 22.39
N ALA A 133 -11.89 14.54 21.35
CA ALA A 133 -11.63 14.18 19.96
C ALA A 133 -10.14 14.32 19.62
N GLU A 134 -9.48 15.38 20.07
CA GLU A 134 -8.04 15.58 19.91
C GLU A 134 -7.27 14.44 20.59
N ARG A 135 -7.59 14.10 21.84
CA ARG A 135 -6.96 12.96 22.56
C ARG A 135 -7.23 11.60 21.93
N GLU A 136 -8.47 11.34 21.52
CA GLU A 136 -8.86 10.08 20.83
C GLU A 136 -8.17 9.97 19.46
N SER A 137 -7.94 11.09 18.76
CA SER A 137 -7.21 11.13 17.48
C SER A 137 -5.69 11.01 17.65
N ALA A 138 -5.15 11.47 18.79
CA ALA A 138 -3.75 11.29 19.15
C ALA A 138 -3.43 9.87 19.64
N ARG A 139 -4.44 9.10 20.11
CA ARG A 139 -4.25 7.68 20.45
C ARG A 139 -4.05 6.88 19.16
N CYS A 140 -2.80 6.47 18.92
CA CYS A 140 -2.40 5.76 17.71
C CYS A 140 -3.17 4.43 17.58
N LEU A 141 -4.06 4.34 16.59
CA LEU A 141 -4.48 3.06 16.03
C LEU A 141 -3.44 2.69 14.99
N GLN A 142 -2.48 1.86 15.40
CA GLN A 142 -1.21 1.54 14.75
C GLN A 142 -1.32 0.79 13.40
N CYS A 143 -2.51 0.73 12.81
CA CYS A 143 -2.82 0.12 11.52
C CYS A 143 -2.36 0.93 10.29
N ALA A 144 -1.58 2.00 10.49
CA ALA A 144 -1.30 3.02 9.48
C ALA A 144 0.15 3.03 8.96
N CYS A 145 0.84 1.90 8.93
CA CYS A 145 2.08 1.78 8.15
C CYS A 145 1.70 1.51 6.68
N PRO A 146 1.95 2.44 5.72
CA PRO A 146 1.61 2.23 4.30
C PRO A 146 2.33 1.05 3.63
N ALA A 147 3.42 0.57 4.24
CA ALA A 147 4.13 -0.62 3.80
C ALA A 147 3.50 -1.94 4.30
N ALA A 148 2.49 -1.91 5.19
CA ALA A 148 1.86 -3.13 5.70
C ALA A 148 1.25 -3.96 4.55
N GLY A 149 1.61 -5.24 4.46
CA GLY A 149 1.25 -6.15 3.38
C GLY A 149 2.16 -6.12 2.14
N GLN A 150 3.13 -5.19 2.08
CA GLN A 150 4.21 -5.13 1.07
C GLN A 150 5.62 -4.98 1.68
N CYS A 151 5.72 -5.14 3.01
CA CYS A 151 6.94 -4.98 3.80
C CYS A 151 7.69 -6.32 3.86
N ASP A 152 8.92 -6.35 3.36
CA ASP A 152 9.77 -7.57 3.38
C ASP A 152 10.03 -8.03 4.81
N LEU A 153 10.26 -7.11 5.75
CA LEU A 153 10.44 -7.45 7.17
C LEU A 153 9.20 -8.16 7.75
N GLN A 154 7.99 -7.74 7.36
CA GLN A 154 6.75 -8.40 7.79
C GLN A 154 6.64 -9.80 7.15
N MET A 155 6.95 -9.91 5.86
CA MET A 155 6.88 -11.16 5.10
C MET A 155 7.86 -12.21 5.64
N TYR A 156 9.14 -11.87 5.80
CA TYR A 156 10.16 -12.78 6.35
C TYR A 156 9.89 -13.15 7.81
N SER A 157 9.35 -12.22 8.60
CA SER A 157 8.98 -12.51 9.99
C SER A 157 7.89 -13.60 10.08
N ILE A 158 6.87 -13.51 9.22
CA ILE A 158 5.82 -14.54 9.08
C ILE A 158 6.42 -15.85 8.56
N GLU A 159 7.22 -15.81 7.49
CA GLU A 159 7.84 -16.99 6.87
C GLU A 159 8.71 -17.79 7.86
N HIS A 160 9.45 -17.09 8.72
CA HIS A 160 10.28 -17.70 9.76
C HIS A 160 9.55 -17.93 11.10
N GLY A 161 8.24 -17.65 11.17
CA GLY A 161 7.42 -17.89 12.36
C GLY A 161 7.73 -17.00 13.56
N LEU A 162 8.35 -15.83 13.34
CA LEU A 162 8.74 -14.85 14.35
C LEU A 162 7.55 -13.97 14.81
N ALA A 163 6.41 -14.59 15.10
CA ALA A 163 5.14 -13.94 15.45
C ALA A 163 5.04 -13.51 16.94
N ASP A 164 6.16 -13.41 17.64
CA ASP A 164 6.25 -13.07 19.07
C ASP A 164 7.48 -12.18 19.30
N ASN A 165 7.32 -11.11 20.06
CA ASN A 165 8.35 -10.12 20.33
C ASN A 165 8.58 -9.95 21.82
N ARG A 166 9.69 -10.50 22.33
CA ARG A 166 10.12 -10.35 23.74
C ARG A 166 10.40 -8.91 24.20
N PHE A 167 10.47 -7.96 23.26
CA PHE A 167 10.67 -6.53 23.50
C PHE A 167 9.38 -5.72 23.30
N HIS A 168 8.23 -6.39 23.12
CA HIS A 168 6.92 -5.76 23.25
C HIS A 168 6.77 -5.22 24.69
N ASP A 169 6.18 -4.03 24.84
CA ASP A 169 6.15 -3.26 26.09
C ASP A 169 7.54 -2.94 26.70
N GLY A 170 8.59 -2.87 25.87
CA GLY A 170 9.95 -2.50 26.29
C GLY A 170 10.03 -1.12 26.94
N GLU A 171 11.05 -0.90 27.77
CA GLU A 171 11.32 0.40 28.39
C GLU A 171 11.81 1.40 27.32
N PRO A 172 11.75 2.72 27.55
CA PRO A 172 12.27 3.73 26.60
C PRO A 172 13.77 3.63 26.28
N SER A 173 14.51 2.70 26.88
CA SER A 173 15.88 2.34 26.51
C SER A 173 15.97 1.27 25.41
N ASP A 174 14.88 0.54 25.14
CA ASP A 174 14.86 -0.63 24.26
C ASP A 174 14.48 -0.27 22.82
N TYR A 175 14.02 0.96 22.58
CA TYR A 175 13.66 1.52 21.28
C TYR A 175 14.10 2.99 21.17
N HIS A 176 14.17 3.51 19.93
CA HIS A 176 14.31 4.94 19.68
C HIS A 176 12.95 5.58 19.40
N ASP A 177 12.77 6.82 19.85
CA ASP A 177 11.62 7.68 19.53
C ASP A 177 12.13 8.91 18.75
N TYR A 178 12.22 8.75 17.43
CA TYR A 178 12.60 9.80 16.50
C TYR A 178 11.37 10.46 15.88
N ASP A 179 11.41 11.78 15.73
CA ASP A 179 10.41 12.53 14.96
C ASP A 179 10.33 12.02 13.51
N VAL A 180 9.10 11.93 12.98
CA VAL A 180 8.86 11.63 11.56
C VAL A 180 9.15 12.87 10.72
N ASP A 181 10.07 12.74 9.77
CA ASP A 181 10.48 13.79 8.87
C ASP A 181 9.55 13.86 7.66
N LEU A 182 8.75 14.94 7.64
CA LEU A 182 7.80 15.33 6.59
C LEU A 182 8.28 16.56 5.81
N SER A 183 9.53 16.99 5.99
CA SER A 183 10.05 18.23 5.41
C SER A 183 10.19 18.17 3.89
N HIS A 184 10.53 17.00 3.35
CA HIS A 184 10.75 16.81 1.92
C HIS A 184 9.44 16.61 1.15
N SER A 185 9.32 17.27 0.00
CA SER A 185 8.07 17.32 -0.76
C SER A 185 7.57 15.99 -1.34
N PHE A 186 8.44 14.99 -1.52
CA PHE A 186 8.08 13.73 -2.18
C PHE A 186 8.37 12.48 -1.35
N ILE A 187 9.17 12.60 -0.29
CA ILE A 187 9.69 11.46 0.48
C ILE A 187 9.37 11.73 1.95
N LEU A 188 8.56 10.87 2.54
CA LEU A 188 8.35 10.78 3.98
C LEU A 188 9.44 9.87 4.56
N ARG A 189 10.09 10.33 5.63
CA ARG A 189 11.12 9.56 6.35
C ARG A 189 10.70 9.33 7.79
N ASP A 190 10.57 8.07 8.18
CA ASP A 190 10.28 7.61 9.53
C ASP A 190 11.46 6.75 10.02
N PRO A 191 12.41 7.34 10.77
CA PRO A 191 13.63 6.63 11.18
C PRO A 191 13.38 5.44 12.11
N ASN A 192 12.28 5.44 12.87
CA ASN A 192 11.92 4.35 13.79
C ASN A 192 11.70 3.01 13.04
N LYS A 193 11.30 3.09 11.77
CA LYS A 193 11.13 1.93 10.88
C LYS A 193 12.41 1.49 10.16
N CYS A 194 13.55 2.13 10.42
CA CYS A 194 14.81 1.82 9.77
C CYS A 194 15.50 0.63 10.45
N ILE A 195 15.77 -0.44 9.68
CA ILE A 195 16.59 -1.58 10.13
C ILE A 195 18.09 -1.43 9.77
N ASN A 196 18.52 -0.22 9.41
CA ASN A 196 19.90 0.11 9.03
C ASN A 196 20.50 -0.77 7.91
N CYS A 197 19.66 -1.25 6.98
CA CYS A 197 20.09 -2.12 5.87
C CYS A 197 20.99 -1.45 4.81
N THR A 198 21.18 -0.12 4.88
CA THR A 198 21.99 0.71 3.93
C THR A 198 21.55 0.73 2.47
N GLN A 199 20.46 0.06 2.08
CA GLN A 199 20.02 0.01 0.67
C GLN A 199 19.73 1.41 0.08
N CYS A 200 19.11 2.30 0.87
CA CYS A 200 18.85 3.69 0.49
C CYS A 200 20.13 4.54 0.32
N VAL A 201 21.15 4.32 1.16
CA VAL A 201 22.49 4.92 1.03
C VAL A 201 23.13 4.47 -0.28
N ARG A 202 23.21 3.15 -0.47
CA ARG A 202 23.85 2.53 -1.64
C ARG A 202 23.18 2.91 -2.95
N VAL A 203 21.85 2.90 -3.05
CA VAL A 203 21.19 3.31 -4.31
C VAL A 203 21.40 4.81 -4.59
N CYS A 204 21.46 5.66 -3.55
CA CYS A 204 21.68 7.10 -3.71
C CYS A 204 23.11 7.41 -4.16
N HIS A 205 24.12 6.73 -3.61
CA HIS A 205 25.53 6.86 -3.99
C HIS A 205 25.87 6.10 -5.30
N ASP A 206 25.66 4.78 -5.34
CA ASP A 206 26.17 3.88 -6.39
C ASP A 206 25.39 3.97 -7.71
N VAL A 207 24.09 4.31 -7.66
CA VAL A 207 23.18 4.20 -8.82
C VAL A 207 22.69 5.57 -9.31
N ILE A 208 22.25 6.45 -8.40
CA ILE A 208 21.73 7.77 -8.78
C ILE A 208 22.84 8.82 -8.82
N GLY A 209 23.75 8.82 -7.83
CA GLY A 209 24.91 9.72 -7.73
C GLY A 209 24.87 10.86 -6.68
N PRO A 210 23.71 11.40 -6.23
CA PRO A 210 23.66 12.51 -5.26
C PRO A 210 24.14 12.26 -3.83
N ASP A 211 24.37 11.00 -3.43
CA ASP A 211 24.90 10.63 -2.10
C ASP A 211 24.27 11.37 -0.89
N CYS A 212 22.94 11.56 -0.92
CA CYS A 212 22.26 12.39 0.08
C CYS A 212 22.07 11.71 1.45
N TYR A 213 22.37 10.41 1.58
CA TYR A 213 22.20 9.64 2.81
C TYR A 213 23.51 9.02 3.26
N GLY A 214 23.83 9.15 4.55
CA GLY A 214 24.94 8.46 5.20
C GLY A 214 24.48 7.72 6.46
N MET A 215 25.35 6.86 6.98
CA MET A 215 25.20 6.31 8.33
C MET A 215 25.89 7.22 9.34
N PHE A 216 25.15 7.70 10.33
CA PHE A 216 25.62 8.55 11.42
C PHE A 216 25.39 7.87 12.76
N GLY A 217 26.16 8.23 13.80
CA GLY A 217 26.11 7.58 15.11
C GLY A 217 26.95 6.32 15.20
N LYS A 218 26.74 5.51 16.25
CA LYS A 218 27.49 4.27 16.52
C LYS A 218 26.64 3.27 17.31
N GLY A 219 26.81 1.98 17.01
CA GLY A 219 26.16 0.91 17.76
C GLY A 219 24.64 0.98 17.62
N PHE A 220 23.93 1.00 18.75
CA PHE A 220 22.47 1.12 18.77
C PHE A 220 22.01 2.45 18.16
N ASP A 221 22.66 3.56 18.51
CA ASP A 221 22.31 4.92 18.04
C ASP A 221 22.78 5.22 16.61
N THR A 222 22.91 4.19 15.77
CA THR A 222 23.25 4.37 14.36
C THR A 222 21.97 4.70 13.59
N ILE A 223 21.97 5.81 12.85
CA ILE A 223 20.82 6.29 12.07
C ILE A 223 21.23 6.58 10.63
N VAL A 224 20.39 6.20 9.66
CA VAL A 224 20.51 6.68 8.29
C VAL A 224 19.92 8.08 8.20
N ALA A 225 20.74 9.08 7.93
CA ALA A 225 20.36 10.50 7.87
C ALA A 225 21.06 11.23 6.72
N THR A 226 20.69 12.48 6.49
CA THR A 226 21.39 13.43 5.62
C THR A 226 22.62 14.01 6.33
N PRO A 227 23.61 14.56 5.60
CA PRO A 227 24.68 15.37 6.20
C PRO A 227 24.08 16.47 7.11
N PHE A 228 24.57 16.56 8.35
CA PHE A 228 24.06 17.48 9.38
C PHE A 228 22.57 17.31 9.76
N ASN A 229 21.90 16.22 9.33
CA ASN A 229 20.48 15.94 9.56
C ASN A 229 19.54 17.09 9.13
N VAL A 230 19.86 17.75 8.00
CA VAL A 230 18.99 18.74 7.33
C VAL A 230 17.90 18.08 6.49
N SER A 231 16.91 18.85 6.01
CA SER A 231 15.92 18.30 5.08
C SER A 231 16.59 17.78 3.80
N LEU A 232 16.04 16.73 3.20
CA LEU A 232 16.46 16.31 1.85
C LEU A 232 16.30 17.44 0.81
N HIS A 233 15.41 18.41 1.03
CA HIS A 233 15.30 19.62 0.19
C HIS A 233 16.54 20.51 0.22
N ASP A 234 17.31 20.46 1.31
CA ASP A 234 18.53 21.24 1.52
C ASP A 234 19.79 20.44 1.12
N THR A 235 19.62 19.32 0.41
CA THR A 235 20.68 18.45 -0.12
C THR A 235 20.59 18.34 -1.64
N ASP A 236 21.55 17.67 -2.29
CA ASP A 236 21.57 17.40 -3.74
C ASP A 236 20.46 16.42 -4.22
N CYS A 237 19.40 16.20 -3.42
CA CYS A 237 18.32 15.25 -3.68
C CYS A 237 17.51 15.63 -4.93
N VAL A 238 17.71 14.87 -6.01
CA VAL A 238 16.94 15.00 -7.26
C VAL A 238 15.50 14.45 -7.19
N SER A 239 14.98 14.12 -5.99
CA SER A 239 13.62 13.59 -5.77
C SER A 239 13.23 12.34 -6.58
N CYS A 240 14.21 11.52 -7.01
CA CYS A 240 13.97 10.35 -7.86
C CYS A 240 13.15 9.20 -7.23
N GLY A 241 13.00 9.16 -5.90
CA GLY A 241 12.27 8.11 -5.20
C GLY A 241 12.95 6.73 -5.16
N ALA A 242 14.14 6.56 -5.73
CA ALA A 242 14.86 5.27 -5.76
C ALA A 242 15.12 4.70 -4.34
N CYS A 243 15.39 5.57 -3.36
CA CYS A 243 15.55 5.20 -1.96
C CYS A 243 14.28 4.63 -1.31
N VAL A 244 13.09 5.01 -1.79
CA VAL A 244 11.80 4.44 -1.38
C VAL A 244 11.62 3.05 -1.98
N GLN A 245 11.91 2.89 -3.27
CA GLN A 245 11.74 1.62 -4.00
C GLN A 245 12.60 0.48 -3.43
N VAL A 246 13.75 0.79 -2.83
CA VAL A 246 14.65 -0.20 -2.21
C VAL A 246 14.49 -0.32 -0.68
N CYS A 247 13.48 0.33 -0.08
CA CYS A 247 13.26 0.25 1.36
C CYS A 247 12.48 -1.04 1.71
N PRO A 248 13.06 -2.00 2.44
CA PRO A 248 12.42 -3.29 2.74
C PRO A 248 11.40 -3.21 3.90
N THR A 249 11.24 -2.02 4.49
CA THR A 249 10.33 -1.76 5.60
C THR A 249 9.29 -0.71 5.21
N GLY A 250 9.14 0.36 5.99
CA GLY A 250 8.36 1.56 5.66
C GLY A 250 9.05 2.82 6.18
N SER A 251 10.39 2.82 6.25
CA SER A 251 11.17 3.95 6.77
C SER A 251 11.29 5.09 5.76
N LEU A 252 11.34 4.78 4.46
CA LEU A 252 11.26 5.76 3.38
C LEU A 252 10.04 5.43 2.53
N MET A 253 9.15 6.40 2.34
CA MET A 253 7.91 6.22 1.60
C MET A 253 7.62 7.42 0.70
N MET A 254 6.92 7.20 -0.41
CA MET A 254 6.42 8.32 -1.22
C MET A 254 5.33 9.03 -0.43
N ALA A 255 5.44 10.35 -0.28
CA ALA A 255 4.38 11.14 0.32
C ALA A 255 3.15 11.15 -0.59
N GLU A 256 1.97 10.80 -0.06
CA GLU A 256 0.73 10.89 -0.81
C GLU A 256 0.43 12.35 -1.19
N ARG A 257 0.36 12.63 -2.50
CA ARG A 257 0.05 13.97 -3.02
C ARG A 257 -1.21 13.95 -3.86
N THR A 258 -2.26 14.64 -3.40
CA THR A 258 -3.38 15.01 -4.26
C THR A 258 -2.95 16.17 -5.16
N LEU A 259 -2.27 15.86 -6.27
CA LEU A 259 -1.92 16.84 -7.30
C LEU A 259 -3.20 17.35 -7.99
N LYS A 260 -3.60 18.58 -7.67
CA LYS A 260 -4.73 19.27 -8.32
C LYS A 260 -4.34 19.92 -9.66
N ARG A 261 -3.07 20.25 -9.82
CA ARG A 261 -2.48 21.05 -10.90
C ARG A 261 -1.11 20.48 -11.24
N TYR A 262 -0.83 20.24 -12.52
CA TYR A 262 0.45 19.72 -13.01
C TYR A 262 1.17 20.83 -13.78
N ALA A 263 2.36 21.23 -13.33
CA ALA A 263 3.16 22.27 -13.97
C ALA A 263 4.52 21.70 -14.38
N PHE A 264 4.96 22.00 -15.60
CA PHE A 264 6.24 21.52 -16.14
C PHE A 264 7.23 22.68 -16.32
N ALA A 265 8.31 22.65 -15.53
CA ALA A 265 9.47 23.53 -15.69
C ALA A 265 10.29 23.08 -16.91
N LEU A 266 9.94 23.60 -18.10
CA LEU A 266 10.56 23.21 -19.37
C LEU A 266 12.06 23.57 -19.46
N ASP A 267 12.48 24.59 -18.72
CA ASP A 267 13.88 24.99 -18.52
C ASP A 267 14.72 23.93 -17.79
N ARG A 268 14.09 23.08 -16.97
CA ARG A 268 14.73 21.99 -16.22
C ARG A 268 14.55 20.62 -16.87
N CYS A 269 13.82 20.53 -17.97
CA CYS A 269 13.54 19.26 -18.64
C CYS A 269 14.80 18.74 -19.36
N ILE A 270 15.34 17.61 -18.89
CA ILE A 270 16.49 16.93 -19.52
C ILE A 270 16.09 15.96 -20.65
N PHE A 271 14.81 15.94 -21.06
CA PHE A 271 14.27 15.06 -22.09
C PHE A 271 14.47 13.55 -21.83
N CYS A 272 14.42 13.11 -20.56
CA CYS A 272 14.55 11.69 -20.18
C CYS A 272 13.43 10.78 -20.71
N GLY A 273 12.22 11.32 -20.87
CA GLY A 273 11.04 10.58 -21.34
C GLY A 273 10.22 9.90 -20.23
N ASP A 274 10.67 9.88 -18.98
CA ASP A 274 9.99 9.18 -17.88
C ASP A 274 8.53 9.65 -17.71
N CYS A 275 8.28 10.96 -17.79
CA CYS A 275 6.93 11.53 -17.70
C CYS A 275 5.97 11.06 -18.81
N VAL A 276 6.52 10.62 -19.95
CA VAL A 276 5.76 10.01 -21.06
C VAL A 276 5.43 8.55 -20.72
N GLU A 277 6.42 7.78 -20.29
CA GLU A 277 6.26 6.36 -19.98
C GLU A 277 5.32 6.11 -18.79
N VAL A 278 5.39 6.94 -17.74
CA VAL A 278 4.54 6.78 -16.53
C VAL A 278 3.13 7.37 -16.69
N CYS A 279 2.80 8.03 -17.81
CA CYS A 279 1.51 8.70 -17.96
C CYS A 279 0.38 7.67 -18.23
N PRO A 280 -0.55 7.41 -17.28
CA PRO A 280 -1.57 6.37 -17.44
C PRO A 280 -2.64 6.74 -18.47
N HIS A 281 -2.69 8.00 -18.90
CA HIS A 281 -3.65 8.55 -19.85
C HIS A 281 -3.03 8.94 -21.21
N GLY A 282 -1.73 8.70 -21.43
CA GLY A 282 -1.06 9.06 -22.68
C GLY A 282 -1.03 10.56 -23.00
N ALA A 283 -1.23 11.43 -22.01
CA ALA A 283 -1.34 12.87 -22.18
C ALA A 283 -0.01 13.58 -22.58
N LEU A 284 1.10 12.84 -22.65
CA LEU A 284 2.45 13.33 -22.99
C LEU A 284 3.12 12.40 -24.03
N GLY A 285 4.09 12.90 -24.81
CA GLY A 285 4.98 12.05 -25.61
C GLY A 285 5.96 12.75 -26.58
N GLU A 286 7.04 12.08 -27.00
CA GLU A 286 7.93 12.44 -28.14
C GLU A 286 7.40 11.83 -29.47
N THR A 287 7.28 12.50 -30.63
CA THR A 287 7.51 13.88 -31.09
C THR A 287 8.93 14.19 -31.64
N PRO A 288 9.11 14.14 -32.98
CA PRO A 288 10.31 14.68 -33.66
C PRO A 288 10.16 16.17 -34.03
N ASN A 289 8.94 16.70 -33.98
CA ASN A 289 8.61 18.06 -34.36
C ASN A 289 8.88 19.01 -33.18
N PHE A 290 10.11 19.49 -33.07
CA PHE A 290 10.56 20.34 -31.96
C PHE A 290 9.67 21.59 -31.73
N GLU A 291 9.14 22.17 -32.81
CA GLU A 291 8.26 23.35 -32.78
C GLU A 291 6.80 23.04 -32.41
N LEU A 292 6.38 21.78 -32.45
CA LEU A 292 5.03 21.35 -32.05
C LEU A 292 4.98 20.83 -30.61
N SER A 293 6.02 21.10 -29.82
CA SER A 293 6.05 20.72 -28.41
C SER A 293 4.87 21.32 -27.64
N PHE A 294 4.54 22.61 -27.85
CA PHE A 294 3.29 23.24 -27.37
C PHE A 294 2.86 24.41 -28.27
N PHE A 295 1.55 24.65 -28.43
CA PHE A 295 1.03 25.80 -29.20
C PHE A 295 1.14 27.16 -28.48
N ASN A 296 1.36 27.18 -27.15
CA ASN A 296 1.59 28.39 -26.37
C ASN A 296 3.04 28.43 -25.89
N ARG A 297 3.91 29.13 -26.64
CA ARG A 297 5.34 29.26 -26.35
C ARG A 297 5.68 30.35 -25.33
N PHE A 298 4.70 31.14 -24.90
CA PHE A 298 4.86 32.27 -23.99
C PHE A 298 3.89 32.19 -22.81
N GLY A 299 4.38 31.67 -21.68
CA GLY A 299 3.70 31.60 -20.39
C GLY A 299 4.66 31.05 -19.34
N PRO A 300 4.59 31.49 -18.06
CA PRO A 300 5.61 31.15 -17.06
C PRO A 300 5.63 29.67 -16.64
N ASP A 301 4.52 28.93 -16.80
CA ASP A 301 4.42 27.50 -16.53
C ASP A 301 3.45 26.84 -17.51
N VAL A 302 3.86 25.78 -18.22
CA VAL A 302 2.88 24.92 -18.92
C VAL A 302 2.12 24.14 -17.86
N THR A 303 0.85 24.50 -17.68
CA THR A 303 -0.02 23.91 -16.68
C THR A 303 -1.11 23.07 -17.31
N LEU A 304 -1.30 21.85 -16.81
CA LEU A 304 -2.48 21.02 -17.07
C LEU A 304 -3.29 20.85 -15.77
N GLU A 305 -4.61 21.08 -15.84
CA GLU A 305 -5.53 20.75 -14.75
C GLU A 305 -6.06 19.32 -14.87
N LYS A 306 -6.61 18.79 -13.78
CA LYS A 306 -7.21 17.44 -13.79
C LYS A 306 -8.32 17.28 -14.85
N GLY A 307 -9.03 18.37 -15.19
CA GLY A 307 -10.06 18.37 -16.24
C GLY A 307 -9.49 18.26 -17.66
N ASP A 308 -8.27 18.75 -17.89
CA ASP A 308 -7.58 18.66 -19.18
C ASP A 308 -7.03 17.25 -19.39
N LEU A 309 -6.43 16.67 -18.34
CA LEU A 309 -5.93 15.29 -18.33
C LEU A 309 -7.07 14.25 -18.45
N ALA A 310 -8.24 14.54 -17.89
CA ALA A 310 -9.42 13.67 -17.99
C ALA A 310 -10.14 13.75 -19.34
N LYS A 311 -9.79 14.72 -20.20
CA LYS A 311 -10.27 14.87 -21.58
C LYS A 311 -9.19 14.50 -22.59
N ALA A 312 -8.32 13.55 -22.24
CA ALA A 312 -7.41 12.93 -23.20
C ALA A 312 -8.23 12.23 -24.32
N PRO A 313 -8.11 12.63 -25.60
CA PRO A 313 -8.75 11.90 -26.70
C PRO A 313 -8.15 10.49 -26.84
N ASP A 314 -8.99 9.50 -27.16
CA ASP A 314 -8.59 8.09 -27.28
C ASP A 314 -7.55 7.86 -28.41
N TYR A 315 -6.26 7.76 -28.06
CA TYR A 315 -5.25 7.13 -28.92
C TYR A 315 -4.01 6.66 -28.13
N LEU A 316 -3.13 5.95 -28.85
CA LEU A 316 -2.29 4.88 -28.30
C LEU A 316 -0.78 5.17 -28.48
N VAL A 317 0.09 4.56 -27.67
CA VAL A 317 1.49 5.00 -27.45
C VAL A 317 2.55 3.91 -27.77
N ARG A 318 3.22 3.96 -28.94
CA ARG A 318 4.61 3.48 -29.27
C ARG A 318 4.91 3.26 -30.79
N GLN A 319 5.60 4.22 -31.44
CA GLN A 319 6.74 3.86 -32.31
C GLN A 319 8.00 4.46 -31.69
N ARG A 320 9.12 3.76 -31.84
CA ARG A 320 10.43 4.38 -31.70
C ARG A 320 10.69 5.25 -32.92
N LEU A 321 11.04 6.51 -32.71
CA LEU A 321 11.55 7.36 -33.78
C LEU A 321 12.90 6.80 -34.31
N PRO A 322 13.15 6.84 -35.63
CA PRO A 322 14.44 6.41 -36.19
C PRO A 322 15.55 7.35 -35.71
N ARG A 323 16.68 6.77 -35.26
CA ARG A 323 17.80 7.52 -34.67
C ARG A 323 18.59 8.40 -35.66
N GLY A 324 18.26 8.34 -36.96
CA GLY A 324 18.96 9.06 -38.03
C GLY A 324 18.27 10.38 -38.40
N LYS A 325 19.02 11.49 -38.37
CA LYS A 325 18.51 12.85 -38.66
C LYS A 325 17.88 13.04 -40.06
N LYS A 326 18.16 12.15 -41.01
CA LYS A 326 17.63 12.19 -42.39
C LYS A 326 16.32 11.43 -42.58
N ASP A 327 15.99 10.52 -41.68
CA ASP A 327 14.89 9.56 -41.85
C ASP A 327 13.76 9.77 -40.83
N LEU A 328 13.81 10.86 -40.06
CA LEU A 328 12.73 11.27 -39.16
C LEU A 328 11.52 11.70 -40.00
N PRO A 329 10.39 10.97 -39.97
CA PRO A 329 9.20 11.40 -40.68
C PRO A 329 8.67 12.68 -40.02
N LEU A 330 8.33 13.68 -40.85
CA LEU A 330 7.66 14.89 -40.40
C LEU A 330 6.21 14.51 -40.07
N MET A 331 6.00 14.02 -38.85
CA MET A 331 4.72 13.54 -38.34
C MET A 331 3.68 14.67 -38.46
N SER A 332 2.48 14.38 -38.95
CA SER A 332 1.38 15.34 -38.83
C SER A 332 1.13 15.63 -37.34
N PRO A 333 0.76 16.86 -36.93
CA PRO A 333 0.31 17.14 -35.56
C PRO A 333 -0.85 16.23 -35.08
N LEU A 334 -1.54 15.56 -36.01
CA LEU A 334 -2.66 14.66 -35.77
C LEU A 334 -2.31 13.16 -35.91
N VAL A 335 -1.06 12.80 -36.20
CA VAL A 335 -0.66 11.40 -36.45
C VAL A 335 0.51 11.00 -35.56
N ARG A 336 0.26 10.01 -34.70
CA ARG A 336 1.24 9.33 -33.85
C ARG A 336 0.94 7.83 -33.79
N PRO A 337 1.88 7.02 -33.27
CA PRO A 337 1.90 5.59 -33.52
C PRO A 337 1.44 4.70 -32.36
N LEU A 338 0.79 3.60 -32.77
CA LEU A 338 0.09 2.53 -32.02
C LEU A 338 0.84 1.94 -30.80
N PRO A 339 0.15 1.28 -29.85
CA PRO A 339 0.73 0.89 -28.58
C PRO A 339 1.49 -0.43 -28.67
N ALA A 340 2.26 -0.73 -27.63
CA ALA A 340 2.55 -2.13 -27.31
C ALA A 340 1.24 -2.87 -26.97
N ARG A 341 1.10 -4.11 -27.43
CA ARG A 341 0.08 -5.04 -26.90
C ARG A 341 0.23 -5.13 -25.38
N GLY A 342 -0.88 -5.34 -24.67
CA GLY A 342 -0.86 -5.49 -23.23
C GLY A 342 -0.01 -6.68 -22.77
N ILE A 343 0.32 -6.73 -21.48
CA ILE A 343 1.13 -7.80 -20.84
C ILE A 343 0.35 -9.15 -20.72
N ARG A 344 -0.60 -9.39 -21.62
CA ARG A 344 -1.40 -10.62 -21.77
C ARG A 344 -1.74 -10.90 -23.24
N GLU A 345 -0.72 -11.00 -24.08
CA GLU A 345 -0.67 -11.84 -25.31
C GLU A 345 0.78 -12.30 -25.54
#